data_AF-A0A4Y7TS85-F1
#
_entry.id   AF-A0A4Y7TS85-F1
#
_cell.length_a   1.000
_cell.length_b   1.000
_cell.length_c   1.000
_cell.angle_alpha   90.00
_cell.angle_beta   90.00
_cell.angle_gamma   90.00
#
_symmetry.space_group_name_H-M   'P 1'
#
loop_
_entity.id
_entity.type
_entity.pdbx_description
1 polymer ?
#
loop_
_entity_poly.entity_id
_entity_poly.type
_entity_poly.pdbx_seq_one_letter_code
_entity_poly.pdbx_strand_id
1 'polypeptide(L)'
;GSQMEVPFPLARHLDTNYVPTSEELDNLKALLVERQVVIDAIDAEIAELERKRMKEVQYAERIRELTTPIRRLPDDILLTIFFESLALAEAWSTPHPSVVASHVCGRWRGLALCTPLLW
;
A
#
# COMPACT_ATOMS: atom_id res chain seq x y z
N GLY A 1 -11.87 29.80 3.65
CA GLY A 1 -12.97 30.38 4.44
C GLY A 1 -12.95 29.74 5.80
N SER A 2 -12.85 30.55 6.85
CA SER A 2 -12.74 30.07 8.24
C SER A 2 -13.98 29.26 8.61
N GLN A 3 -13.85 27.94 8.81
CA GLN A 3 -14.89 27.16 9.47
C GLN A 3 -14.98 27.70 10.90
N MET A 4 -16.07 28.39 11.23
CA MET A 4 -16.37 28.71 12.62
C MET A 4 -16.68 27.38 13.31
N GLU A 5 -15.80 26.93 14.21
CA GLU A 5 -16.09 25.79 15.07
C GLU A 5 -17.36 26.09 15.86
N VAL A 6 -18.39 25.27 15.64
CA VAL A 6 -19.61 25.35 16.43
C VAL A 6 -19.26 24.96 17.86
N PRO A 7 -19.48 25.83 18.87
CA PRO A 7 -19.13 25.52 20.25
C PRO A 7 -19.87 24.26 20.73
N PHE A 8 -19.17 23.39 21.45
CA PHE A 8 -19.76 22.18 22.00
C PHE A 8 -20.89 22.53 23.00
N PRO A 9 -22.10 21.98 22.86
CA PRO A 9 -23.19 22.25 23.80
C PRO A 9 -22.83 21.77 25.21
N LEU A 10 -23.20 22.55 26.23
CA LEU A 10 -22.92 22.23 27.63
C LEU A 10 -21.43 22.01 27.94
N ALA A 11 -20.50 22.59 27.15
CA ALA A 11 -19.05 22.44 27.36
C ALA A 11 -18.59 22.72 28.81
N ARG A 12 -19.22 23.68 29.49
CA ARG A 12 -18.95 24.03 30.90
C ARG A 12 -19.31 22.94 31.93
N HIS A 13 -20.06 21.92 31.51
CA HIS A 13 -20.50 20.80 32.35
C HIS A 13 -19.71 19.52 32.08
N LEU A 14 -18.79 19.52 31.11
CA LEU A 14 -17.83 18.44 30.93
C LEU A 14 -16.98 18.28 32.19
N ASP A 15 -16.69 17.03 32.56
CA ASP A 15 -15.93 16.67 33.77
C ASP A 15 -16.57 17.12 35.11
N THR A 16 -17.88 17.39 35.12
CA THR A 16 -18.64 17.72 36.33
C THR A 16 -19.68 16.65 36.66
N ASN A 17 -20.17 16.62 37.90
CA ASN A 17 -21.30 15.78 38.31
C ASN A 17 -22.67 16.36 37.89
N TYR A 18 -22.70 17.27 36.92
CA TYR A 18 -23.94 17.84 36.42
C TYR A 18 -24.80 16.78 35.73
N VAL A 19 -26.09 16.76 36.05
CA VAL A 19 -27.07 15.86 35.45
C VAL A 19 -27.93 16.68 34.49
N PRO A 20 -27.83 16.43 33.16
CA PRO A 20 -28.65 17.14 32.19
C PRO A 20 -30.14 16.84 32.38
N THR A 21 -30.97 17.83 32.08
CA THR A 21 -32.42 17.69 32.01
C THR A 21 -32.84 16.81 30.83
N SER A 22 -34.08 16.31 30.84
CA SER A 22 -34.60 15.51 29.71
C SER A 22 -34.56 16.27 28.39
N GLU A 23 -34.87 17.56 28.41
CA GLU A 23 -34.83 18.43 27.22
C GLU A 23 -33.40 18.59 26.70
N GLU A 24 -32.42 18.80 27.58
CA GLU A 24 -31.01 18.86 27.20
C GLU A 24 -30.51 17.52 26.63
N LEU A 25 -30.93 16.39 27.20
CA LEU A 25 -30.61 15.07 26.67
C LEU A 25 -31.19 14.86 25.27
N ASP A 26 -32.42 15.27 25.02
CA ASP A 26 -33.05 15.10 23.71
C ASP A 26 -32.39 16.00 22.65
N ASN A 27 -32.01 17.23 23.02
CA ASN A 27 -31.21 18.10 22.16
C ASN A 27 -29.82 17.51 21.85
N LEU A 28 -29.14 16.93 22.84
CA LEU A 28 -27.84 16.29 22.64
C LEU A 28 -27.94 15.06 21.73
N LYS A 29 -28.98 14.23 21.89
CA LYS A 29 -29.23 13.08 21.00
C LYS A 29 -29.48 13.53 19.56
N ALA A 30 -30.28 14.58 19.36
CA ALA A 30 -30.55 15.12 18.03
C ALA A 30 -29.24 15.59 17.36
N LEU A 31 -28.39 16.31 18.11
CA LEU A 31 -27.08 16.73 17.61
C LEU A 31 -26.16 15.54 17.33
N LEU A 32 -26.19 14.49 18.15
CA LEU A 32 -25.40 13.29 17.92
C LEU A 32 -25.79 12.61 16.61
N VAL A 33 -27.09 12.52 16.32
CA VAL A 33 -27.58 11.99 15.04
C VAL A 33 -27.08 12.85 13.87
N GLU A 34 -27.15 14.19 13.99
CA GLU A 34 -26.62 15.10 12.96
C GLU A 34 -25.12 14.90 12.74
N ARG A 35 -24.33 14.80 13.82
CA ARG A 35 -22.89 14.57 13.72
C ARG A 35 -22.56 13.20 13.14
N GLN A 36 -23.34 12.18 13.45
CA GLN A 36 -23.16 10.85 12.87
C GLN A 36 -23.36 10.86 11.36
N VAL A 37 -24.34 11.60 10.84
CA VAL A 37 -24.55 11.75 9.39
C VAL A 37 -23.32 12.39 8.71
N VAL A 38 -22.70 13.38 9.35
CA VAL A 38 -21.47 14.01 8.82
C VAL A 38 -20.30 13.03 8.83
N ILE A 39 -20.14 12.24 9.90
CA ILE A 39 -19.11 11.20 9.99
C ILE A 39 -19.31 10.18 8.86
N ASP A 40 -20.53 9.66 8.68
CA ASP A 40 -20.83 8.67 7.66
C ASP A 40 -20.54 9.21 6.23
N ALA A 41 -20.81 10.51 6.00
CA ALA A 41 -20.50 11.17 4.74
C ALA A 41 -18.99 11.28 4.50
N ILE A 42 -18.22 11.64 5.53
CA ILE A 42 -16.75 11.70 5.46
C ILE A 42 -16.18 10.31 5.21
N ASP A 43 -16.67 9.28 5.90
CA ASP A 43 -16.23 7.90 5.73
C ASP A 43 -16.49 7.39 4.30
N ALA A 44 -17.63 7.74 3.73
CA ALA A 44 -17.93 7.44 2.32
C ALA A 44 -16.96 8.13 1.35
N GLU A 45 -16.59 9.38 1.63
CA GLU A 45 -15.60 10.10 0.82
C GLU A 45 -14.20 9.48 0.93
N ILE A 46 -13.78 9.10 2.15
CA ILE A 46 -12.53 8.40 2.40
C ILE A 46 -12.49 7.08 1.61
N ALA A 47 -13.54 6.27 1.67
CA ALA A 47 -13.60 4.99 0.97
C ALA A 47 -13.43 5.16 -0.56
N GLU A 48 -14.05 6.18 -1.14
CA GLU A 48 -13.90 6.47 -2.57
C GLU A 48 -12.49 6.98 -2.92
N LEU A 49 -11.90 7.81 -2.08
CA LEU A 49 -10.52 8.29 -2.24
C LEU A 49 -9.52 7.13 -2.13
N GLU A 50 -9.70 6.22 -1.18
CA GLU A 50 -8.87 5.01 -1.05
C GLU A 50 -8.98 4.12 -2.29
N ARG A 51 -10.18 3.95 -2.83
CA ARG A 51 -10.41 3.20 -4.07
C ARG A 51 -9.71 3.85 -5.26
N LYS A 52 -9.71 5.18 -5.36
CA LYS A 52 -8.96 5.91 -6.40
C LYS A 52 -7.45 5.73 -6.21
N ARG A 53 -6.95 5.92 -4.99
CA ARG A 53 -5.54 5.72 -4.64
C ARG A 53 -5.07 4.31 -5.02
N MET A 54 -5.85 3.29 -4.71
CA MET A 54 -5.51 1.89 -5.04
C MET A 54 -5.33 1.70 -6.55
N LYS A 55 -6.20 2.28 -7.38
CA LYS A 55 -6.09 2.22 -8.84
C LYS A 55 -4.81 2.88 -9.35
N GLU A 56 -4.49 4.07 -8.84
CA GLU A 56 -3.26 4.79 -9.22
C GLU A 56 -1.99 4.05 -8.78
N VAL A 57 -1.99 3.47 -7.58
CA VAL A 57 -0.88 2.63 -7.08
C VAL A 57 -0.65 1.45 -8.03
N GLN A 58 -1.69 0.70 -8.36
CA GLN A 58 -1.59 -0.44 -9.28
C GLN A 58 -1.10 -0.03 -10.67
N TYR A 59 -1.58 1.10 -11.19
CA TYR A 59 -1.15 1.61 -12.49
C TYR A 59 0.34 2.00 -12.47
N ALA A 60 0.78 2.72 -11.43
CA ALA A 60 2.17 3.11 -11.26
C ALA A 60 3.10 1.89 -11.07
N GLU A 61 2.66 0.86 -10.36
CA GLU A 61 3.40 -0.40 -10.23
C GLU A 61 3.61 -1.08 -11.57
N ARG A 62 2.58 -1.17 -12.42
CA ARG A 62 2.73 -1.73 -13.77
C ARG A 62 3.72 -0.93 -14.62
N ILE A 63 3.70 0.40 -14.54
CA ILE A 63 4.69 1.22 -15.23
C ILE A 63 6.09 0.95 -14.68
N ARG A 64 6.25 0.91 -13.35
CA ARG A 64 7.55 0.60 -12.72
C ARG A 64 8.07 -0.76 -13.18
N GLU A 65 7.22 -1.78 -13.20
CA GLU A 65 7.57 -3.11 -13.71
C GLU A 65 8.05 -3.05 -15.17
N LEU A 66 7.34 -2.36 -16.06
CA LEU A 66 7.69 -2.25 -17.48
C LEU A 66 8.94 -1.40 -17.73
N THR A 67 9.21 -0.43 -16.84
CA THR A 67 10.36 0.47 -16.94
C THR A 67 11.61 -0.07 -16.26
N THR A 68 11.53 -1.23 -15.57
CA THR A 68 12.70 -1.87 -14.97
C THR A 68 13.79 -2.09 -16.04
N PRO A 69 15.04 -1.62 -15.81
CA PRO A 69 16.13 -1.74 -16.79
C PRO A 69 16.40 -3.18 -17.22
N ILE A 70 16.16 -4.12 -16.31
CA ILE A 70 16.42 -5.55 -16.48
C ILE A 70 15.60 -6.17 -17.62
N ARG A 71 14.44 -5.60 -17.96
CA ARG A 71 13.63 -6.03 -19.11
C ARG A 71 14.23 -5.63 -20.45
N ARG A 72 15.11 -4.62 -20.47
CA ARG A 72 15.76 -4.10 -21.69
C ARG A 72 17.14 -4.72 -21.95
N LEU A 73 17.73 -5.37 -20.96
CA LEU A 73 19.01 -6.07 -21.15
C LEU A 73 18.82 -7.18 -22.17
N PRO A 74 19.71 -7.32 -23.17
CA PRO A 74 19.79 -8.50 -24.03
C PRO A 74 20.01 -9.81 -23.25
N ASP A 75 19.66 -10.95 -23.85
CA ASP A 75 19.76 -12.26 -23.19
C ASP A 75 21.22 -12.63 -22.85
N ASP A 76 22.18 -12.29 -23.71
CA ASP A 76 23.61 -12.51 -23.48
C ASP A 76 24.12 -11.74 -22.25
N ILE A 77 23.72 -10.48 -22.08
CA ILE A 77 24.07 -9.68 -20.89
C ILE A 77 23.46 -10.28 -19.61
N LEU A 78 22.22 -10.78 -19.69
CA LEU A 78 21.60 -11.47 -18.56
C LEU A 78 22.35 -12.75 -18.18
N LEU A 79 22.76 -13.54 -19.17
CA LEU A 79 23.56 -14.74 -18.95
C LEU A 79 24.94 -14.40 -18.36
N THR A 80 25.60 -13.33 -18.84
CA THR A 80 26.85 -12.84 -18.22
C THR A 80 26.64 -12.56 -16.74
N ILE A 81 25.57 -11.85 -16.36
CA ILE A 81 25.26 -11.58 -14.96
C ILE A 81 25.06 -12.88 -14.16
N PHE A 82 24.39 -13.89 -14.73
CA PHE A 82 24.17 -15.17 -14.06
C PHE A 82 25.48 -15.92 -13.81
N PHE A 83 26.36 -15.98 -14.82
CA PHE A 83 27.66 -16.62 -14.69
C PHE A 83 28.57 -15.89 -13.71
N GLU A 84 28.59 -14.57 -13.72
CA GLU A 84 29.33 -13.78 -12.74
C GLU A 84 28.78 -14.00 -11.32
N SER A 85 27.46 -14.06 -11.17
CA SER A 85 26.82 -14.36 -9.87
C SER A 85 27.21 -15.75 -9.35
N LEU A 86 27.36 -16.73 -10.25
CA LEU A 86 27.81 -18.08 -9.90
C LEU A 86 29.30 -18.10 -9.55
N ALA A 87 30.13 -17.38 -10.30
CA ALA A 87 31.58 -17.30 -10.06
C ALA A 87 31.92 -16.59 -8.74
N LEU A 88 31.11 -15.61 -8.34
CA LEU A 88 31.26 -14.87 -7.09
C LEU A 88 30.67 -15.60 -5.87
N ALA A 89 29.85 -16.62 -6.08
CA ALA A 89 29.21 -17.35 -4.99
C ALA A 89 30.19 -18.27 -4.27
N GLU A 90 30.01 -18.42 -2.97
CA GLU A 90 30.72 -19.43 -2.19
C GLU A 90 30.40 -20.84 -2.72
N ALA A 91 31.37 -21.74 -2.61
CA ALA A 91 31.13 -23.15 -2.91
C ALA A 91 29.95 -23.65 -2.06
N TRP A 92 28.94 -24.24 -2.71
CA TRP A 92 27.73 -24.77 -2.07
C TRP A 92 26.75 -23.72 -1.53
N SER A 93 26.73 -22.51 -2.10
CA SER A 93 25.75 -21.48 -1.74
C SER A 93 24.30 -21.98 -1.80
N THR A 94 23.53 -21.72 -0.75
CA THR A 94 22.10 -22.07 -0.64
C THR A 94 21.26 -20.82 -0.34
N PRO A 95 20.28 -20.47 -1.20
CA PRO A 95 19.95 -21.12 -2.47
C PRO A 95 21.02 -20.88 -3.55
N HIS A 96 21.20 -21.87 -4.44
CA HIS A 96 22.14 -21.78 -5.57
C HIS A 96 21.86 -20.52 -6.41
N PRO A 97 22.87 -19.76 -6.88
CA PRO A 97 22.68 -18.51 -7.62
C PRO A 97 21.73 -18.64 -8.83
N SER A 98 21.83 -19.75 -9.56
CA SER A 98 20.94 -20.04 -10.70
C SER A 98 19.49 -20.28 -10.29
N VAL A 99 19.26 -20.83 -9.09
CA VAL A 99 17.92 -20.93 -8.50
C VAL A 99 17.40 -19.52 -8.21
N VAL A 100 18.18 -18.68 -7.55
CA VAL A 100 17.81 -17.28 -7.27
C VAL A 100 17.44 -16.54 -8.56
N ALA A 101 18.28 -16.63 -9.59
CA ALA A 101 18.02 -16.02 -10.89
C ALA A 101 16.69 -16.51 -11.50
N SER A 102 16.40 -17.81 -11.43
CA SER A 102 15.16 -18.40 -11.98
C SER A 102 13.86 -17.93 -11.29
N HIS A 103 13.97 -17.31 -10.11
CA HIS A 103 12.83 -16.80 -9.34
C HIS A 103 12.56 -15.30 -9.55
N VAL A 104 13.38 -14.57 -10.32
CA VAL A 104 13.21 -13.13 -10.54
C VAL A 104 12.03 -12.81 -11.46
N CYS A 105 11.96 -13.42 -12.65
CA CYS A 105 10.85 -13.24 -13.58
C CYS A 105 10.75 -14.40 -14.59
N GLY A 106 9.68 -14.47 -15.38
CA GLY A 106 9.50 -15.52 -16.38
C GLY A 106 10.62 -15.61 -17.42
N ARG A 107 11.16 -14.46 -17.87
CA ARG A 107 12.29 -14.41 -18.82
C ARG A 107 13.57 -14.97 -18.21
N TRP A 108 13.89 -14.57 -16.98
CA TRP A 108 15.07 -15.07 -16.26
C TRP A 108 14.97 -16.57 -15.99
N ARG A 109 13.77 -17.05 -15.62
CA ARG A 109 13.49 -18.47 -15.49
C ARG A 109 13.76 -19.24 -16.78
N GLY A 110 13.25 -18.75 -17.91
CA GLY A 110 13.49 -19.37 -19.21
C GLY A 110 14.98 -19.46 -19.53
N LEU A 111 15.73 -18.36 -19.36
CA LEU A 111 17.17 -18.34 -19.60
C LEU A 111 17.94 -19.27 -18.66
N ALA A 112 17.63 -19.25 -17.36
CA ALA A 112 18.31 -20.08 -16.35
C ALA A 112 18.08 -21.58 -16.59
N LEU A 113 16.88 -21.98 -17.00
CA LEU A 113 16.55 -23.38 -17.30
C LEU A 113 17.09 -23.84 -18.66
N CYS A 114 17.15 -22.96 -19.65
CA CYS A 114 17.68 -23.27 -20.99
C CYS A 114 19.21 -23.22 -21.08
N THR A 115 19.92 -22.89 -20.00
CA THR A 115 21.38 -22.76 -19.98
C THR A 115 21.99 -23.81 -19.04
N PRO A 116 22.37 -25.01 -19.56
CA PRO A 116 22.88 -26.11 -18.73
C PRO A 116 24.13 -25.77 -17.93
N LEU A 117 24.98 -24.85 -18.40
CA LEU A 117 26.21 -24.44 -17.73
C LEU A 117 25.99 -23.70 -16.39
N LEU A 118 24.74 -23.36 -16.06
CA LEU A 118 24.37 -22.72 -14.80
C LEU A 118 24.08 -23.74 -13.67
N TRP A 119 24.21 -25.05 -13.91
CA TRP A 119 23.88 -26.11 -12.96
C TRP A 119 25.06 -27.08 -12.82
#